data_AF-F9QDL0-F1
#
_entry.id   AF-F9QDL0-F1
#
_cell.length_a   1.000
_cell.length_b   1.000
_cell.length_c   1.000
_cell.angle_alpha   90.00
_cell.angle_beta   90.00
_cell.angle_gamma   90.00
#
_symmetry.space_group_name_H-M   'P 1'
#
loop_
_entity.id
_entity.type
_entity.pdbx_description
1 polymer ?
#
loop_
_entity_poly.entity_id
_entity_poly.type
_entity_poly.pdbx_seq_one_letter_code
_entity_poly.pdbx_strand_id
1 'polypeptide(L)'
;MEKYKIYIDFEAITPPFTTILGSHVKSNYPFCYTIGYIDKYYQEYYKTRIIKLKSMNIKQLYHDLKEYLTKDIQKILEQEIEINENNIQFIGWNPQLENEVTKKIFNLPTKNIININLQLSLSVATKHFLNTDKYFEYFDKLDINDSFYRKILDSTRTGIKANYVGFLLYCNYKKRYFKSSELNKIDFDILKQQLVKYNKDDVKRLIYMEKHQIEVQRIIEEEINKRNLKNKSIREFNFLRNLRKYLSFIGYVDETTISELIEKLNKRNEQLITYLTKQKLDKNKAIIYRKETIKIKNLLDYIDNSNEQINLVSELSSSLKNKVNELKKYLVNK
;
A
#
# COMPACT_ATOMS: atom_id res chain seq x y z
N MET A 1 1.57 36.22 -7.14
CA MET A 1 0.46 35.58 -7.87
C MET A 1 0.18 34.23 -7.24
N GLU A 2 -1.08 33.81 -7.18
CA GLU A 2 -1.43 32.45 -6.76
C GLU A 2 -1.03 31.47 -7.87
N LYS A 3 -0.43 30.32 -7.49
CA LYS A 3 0.03 29.30 -8.44
C LYS A 3 -1.17 28.51 -8.95
N TYR A 4 -1.16 28.10 -10.21
CA TYR A 4 -2.15 27.16 -10.72
C TYR A 4 -1.92 25.77 -10.09
N LYS A 5 -2.95 25.26 -9.43
CA LYS A 5 -2.97 23.91 -8.87
C LYS A 5 -3.36 22.92 -9.97
N ILE A 6 -2.45 22.01 -10.31
CA ILE A 6 -2.67 20.95 -11.29
C ILE A 6 -2.73 19.62 -10.55
N TYR A 7 -3.93 19.05 -10.48
CA TYR A 7 -4.15 17.71 -9.92
C TYR A 7 -3.70 16.68 -10.93
N ILE A 8 -2.89 15.71 -10.54
CA ILE A 8 -2.27 14.77 -11.47
C ILE A 8 -2.18 13.37 -10.90
N ASP A 9 -2.39 12.39 -11.78
CA ASP A 9 -2.22 10.97 -11.51
C ASP A 9 -1.60 10.28 -12.74
N PHE A 10 -0.67 9.36 -12.53
CA PHE A 10 -0.03 8.57 -13.58
C PHE A 10 -0.31 7.08 -13.44
N GLU A 11 -0.47 6.41 -14.57
CA GLU A 11 -0.32 4.96 -14.67
C GLU A 11 1.01 4.61 -15.36
N ALA A 12 1.69 3.62 -14.82
CA ALA A 12 2.96 3.13 -15.34
C ALA A 12 2.94 1.60 -15.51
N ILE A 13 3.67 1.13 -16.52
CA ILE A 13 4.06 -0.29 -16.56
C ILE A 13 5.16 -0.46 -15.51
N THR A 14 4.95 -1.35 -14.55
CA THR A 14 5.88 -1.60 -13.43
C THR A 14 6.26 -3.09 -13.33
N PRO A 15 7.30 -3.47 -12.57
CA PRO A 15 7.63 -4.87 -12.34
C PRO A 15 6.43 -5.67 -11.78
N PRO A 16 6.22 -6.92 -12.22
CA PRO A 16 7.13 -7.73 -13.04
C PRO A 16 7.03 -7.50 -14.56
N PHE A 17 6.06 -6.72 -15.05
CA PHE A 17 5.81 -6.59 -16.48
C PHE A 17 6.95 -5.94 -17.23
N THR A 18 7.61 -4.93 -16.65
CA THR A 18 8.79 -4.30 -17.27
C THR A 18 9.95 -5.28 -17.44
N THR A 19 10.14 -6.21 -16.50
CA THR A 19 11.14 -7.28 -16.60
C THR A 19 10.86 -8.22 -17.77
N ILE A 20 9.60 -8.57 -18.01
CA ILE A 20 9.18 -9.40 -19.16
C ILE A 20 9.49 -8.71 -20.48
N LEU A 21 9.40 -7.38 -20.52
CA LEU A 21 9.65 -6.58 -21.72
C LEU A 21 11.14 -6.40 -22.08
N GLY A 22 12.04 -7.08 -21.36
CA GLY A 22 13.47 -7.10 -21.64
C GLY A 22 14.24 -5.90 -21.07
N SER A 23 13.62 -5.08 -20.22
CA SER A 23 14.39 -4.10 -19.45
C SER A 23 15.01 -4.81 -18.24
N HIS A 24 16.32 -5.07 -18.29
CA HIS A 24 17.12 -5.42 -17.10
C HIS A 24 17.04 -4.35 -15.99
N VAL A 25 16.39 -3.22 -16.26
CA VAL A 25 16.16 -2.10 -15.37
C VAL A 25 14.75 -2.19 -14.75
N LYS A 26 14.67 -2.15 -13.42
CA LYS A 26 13.43 -2.07 -12.63
C LYS A 26 12.84 -0.64 -12.66
N SER A 27 12.71 -0.05 -13.84
CA SER A 27 12.13 1.30 -13.97
C SER A 27 10.63 1.24 -14.21
N ASN A 28 9.93 2.27 -13.75
CA ASN A 28 8.55 2.53 -14.11
C ASN A 28 8.51 3.14 -15.52
N TYR A 29 7.55 2.73 -16.34
CA TYR A 29 7.29 3.32 -17.66
C TYR A 29 5.92 4.00 -17.65
N PRO A 30 5.84 5.30 -17.28
CA PRO A 30 4.59 6.04 -17.28
C PRO A 30 4.02 6.09 -18.69
N PHE A 31 2.76 5.69 -18.85
CA PHE A 31 2.14 5.55 -20.17
C PHE A 31 0.75 6.16 -20.23
N CYS A 32 0.13 6.47 -19.10
CA CYS A 32 -1.10 7.23 -19.04
C CYS A 32 -0.99 8.26 -17.91
N TYR A 33 -1.61 9.41 -18.12
CA TYR A 33 -1.82 10.39 -17.06
C TYR A 33 -3.17 11.06 -17.23
N THR A 34 -3.72 11.55 -16.13
CA THR A 34 -4.76 12.57 -16.15
C THR A 34 -4.28 13.80 -15.40
N ILE A 35 -4.60 14.98 -15.94
CA ILE A 35 -4.51 16.25 -15.24
C ILE A 35 -5.90 16.84 -15.01
N GLY A 36 -6.03 17.55 -13.89
CA GLY A 36 -7.21 18.27 -13.46
C GLY A 36 -6.88 19.71 -13.07
N TYR A 37 -7.81 20.63 -13.34
CA TYR A 37 -7.72 22.03 -12.96
C TYR A 37 -9.09 22.54 -12.52
N ILE A 38 -9.11 23.44 -11.52
CA ILE A 38 -10.31 24.14 -11.07
C ILE A 38 -10.10 25.61 -11.38
N ASP A 39 -10.97 26.21 -12.19
CA ASP A 39 -10.87 27.63 -12.49
C ASP A 39 -11.46 28.52 -11.37
N LYS A 40 -11.36 29.83 -11.58
CA LYS A 40 -11.92 30.85 -10.68
C LYS A 40 -13.45 30.81 -10.54
N TYR A 41 -14.15 30.10 -11.43
CA TYR A 41 -15.60 29.88 -11.41
C TYR A 41 -15.97 28.50 -10.86
N TYR A 42 -15.01 27.80 -10.24
CA TYR A 42 -15.16 26.45 -9.70
C TYR A 42 -15.49 25.37 -10.73
N GLN A 43 -15.27 25.64 -12.02
CA GLN A 43 -15.42 24.66 -13.09
C GLN A 43 -14.22 23.72 -13.11
N GLU A 44 -14.50 22.43 -13.33
CA GLU A 44 -13.50 21.38 -13.30
C GLU A 44 -13.14 20.96 -14.73
N TYR A 45 -11.86 21.06 -15.07
CA TYR A 45 -11.33 20.66 -16.38
C TYR A 45 -10.46 19.44 -16.22
N TYR A 46 -10.58 18.49 -17.14
CA TYR A 46 -9.85 17.22 -17.10
C TYR A 46 -9.26 16.90 -18.46
N LYS A 47 -8.02 16.43 -18.46
CA LYS A 47 -7.38 15.92 -19.66
C LYS A 47 -6.62 14.64 -19.36
N THR A 48 -7.07 13.54 -19.97
CA THR A 48 -6.37 12.25 -19.91
C THR A 48 -5.65 11.98 -21.22
N ARG A 49 -4.44 11.44 -21.14
CA ARG A 49 -3.66 11.02 -22.30
C ARG A 49 -3.05 9.65 -22.06
N ILE A 50 -3.06 8.83 -23.11
CA ILE A 50 -2.29 7.59 -23.19
C ILE A 50 -1.16 7.80 -24.21
N ILE A 51 0.06 7.63 -23.77
CA ILE A 51 1.27 7.76 -24.59
C ILE A 51 1.52 6.47 -25.34
N LYS A 52 1.84 6.60 -26.62
CA LYS A 52 2.21 5.45 -27.45
C LYS A 52 3.61 5.00 -27.06
N LEU A 53 3.73 3.87 -26.36
CA LEU A 53 5.01 3.27 -26.00
C LEU A 53 5.67 2.55 -27.20
N LYS A 54 5.90 3.29 -28.30
CA LYS A 54 6.52 2.75 -29.52
C LYS A 54 7.94 2.26 -29.29
N SER A 55 8.63 2.71 -28.24
CA SER A 55 9.94 2.22 -27.81
C SER A 55 10.06 2.25 -26.28
N MET A 56 10.82 1.31 -25.69
CA MET A 56 11.21 1.37 -24.27
C MET A 56 12.43 2.28 -24.05
N ASN A 57 12.65 3.26 -24.94
CA ASN A 57 13.65 4.28 -24.70
C ASN A 57 13.09 5.25 -23.65
N ILE A 58 13.52 5.05 -22.41
CA ILE A 58 13.06 5.84 -21.27
C ILE A 58 13.34 7.33 -21.45
N LYS A 59 14.45 7.72 -22.11
CA LYS A 59 14.76 9.13 -22.37
C LYS A 59 13.75 9.74 -23.33
N GLN A 60 13.44 9.04 -24.42
CA GLN A 60 12.41 9.49 -25.37
C GLN A 60 11.04 9.56 -24.71
N LEU A 61 10.69 8.56 -23.89
CA LEU A 61 9.42 8.56 -23.16
C LEU A 61 9.28 9.81 -22.27
N TYR A 62 10.31 10.15 -21.51
CA TYR A 62 10.30 11.36 -20.68
C TYR A 62 10.30 12.66 -21.49
N HIS A 63 10.92 12.68 -22.67
CA HIS A 63 10.83 13.79 -23.60
C HIS A 63 9.39 13.98 -24.11
N ASP A 64 8.77 12.91 -24.61
CA ASP A 64 7.38 12.93 -25.12
C ASP A 64 6.38 13.27 -24.00
N LEU A 65 6.58 12.73 -22.79
CA LEU A 65 5.82 13.07 -21.60
C LEU A 65 5.87 14.58 -21.33
N LYS A 66 7.07 15.18 -21.33
CA LYS A 66 7.24 16.61 -21.12
C LYS A 66 6.47 17.42 -22.15
N GLU A 67 6.66 17.13 -23.44
CA GLU A 67 6.01 17.87 -24.52
C GLU A 67 4.49 17.77 -24.43
N TYR A 68 3.95 16.57 -24.28
CA TYR A 68 2.50 16.37 -24.23
C TYR A 68 1.87 16.95 -22.98
N LEU A 69 2.50 16.76 -21.82
CA LEU A 69 1.97 17.28 -20.56
C LEU A 69 1.99 18.81 -20.54
N THR A 70 3.03 19.44 -21.09
CA THR A 70 3.05 20.90 -21.27
C THR A 70 1.89 21.38 -22.12
N LYS A 71 1.69 20.78 -23.30
CA LYS A 71 0.60 21.13 -24.21
C LYS A 71 -0.77 20.91 -23.58
N ASP A 72 -0.95 19.82 -22.84
CA ASP A 72 -2.21 19.52 -22.18
C ASP A 72 -2.50 20.46 -21.01
N ILE A 73 -1.48 20.85 -20.22
CA ILE A 73 -1.61 21.86 -19.14
C ILE A 73 -2.00 23.22 -19.73
N GLN A 74 -1.27 23.70 -20.73
CA GLN A 74 -1.57 24.98 -21.38
C GLN A 74 -2.97 24.98 -22.01
N LYS A 75 -3.40 23.82 -22.55
CA LYS A 75 -4.75 23.65 -23.08
C LYS A 75 -5.83 23.74 -22.02
N ILE A 76 -5.68 23.09 -20.85
CA ILE A 76 -6.71 23.17 -19.80
C ILE A 76 -6.72 24.52 -19.08
N LEU A 77 -5.62 25.27 -19.12
CA LEU A 77 -5.52 26.62 -18.55
C LEU A 77 -5.87 27.73 -19.56
N GLU A 78 -6.08 27.37 -20.83
CA GLU A 78 -6.34 28.28 -21.95
C GLU A 78 -5.30 29.41 -22.10
N GLN A 79 -4.03 29.12 -21.77
CA GLN A 79 -2.94 30.09 -21.85
C GLN A 79 -1.58 29.41 -21.99
N GLU A 80 -0.67 30.10 -22.67
CA GLU A 80 0.74 29.71 -22.70
C GLU A 80 1.42 30.19 -21.41
N ILE A 81 1.86 29.24 -20.60
CA ILE A 81 2.65 29.52 -19.40
C ILE A 81 3.87 28.61 -19.33
N GLU A 82 4.93 29.13 -18.72
CA GLU A 82 6.07 28.32 -18.34
C GLU A 82 5.72 27.45 -17.13
N ILE A 83 6.03 26.15 -17.22
CA ILE A 83 5.84 25.21 -16.11
C ILE A 83 7.07 25.26 -15.22
N ASN A 84 6.99 26.12 -14.20
CA ASN A 84 8.02 26.31 -13.18
C ASN A 84 7.36 26.45 -11.80
N GLU A 85 8.18 26.58 -10.76
CA GLU A 85 7.69 26.62 -9.38
C GLU A 85 6.89 27.88 -9.06
N ASN A 86 7.01 28.94 -9.84
CA ASN A 86 6.29 30.20 -9.63
C ASN A 86 4.87 30.15 -10.22
N ASN A 87 4.66 29.36 -11.26
CA ASN A 87 3.39 29.31 -11.99
C ASN A 87 2.54 28.09 -11.65
N ILE A 88 3.15 26.94 -11.35
CA ILE A 88 2.46 25.65 -11.22
C ILE A 88 2.77 24.98 -9.87
N GLN A 89 1.75 24.36 -9.28
CA GLN A 89 1.88 23.39 -8.21
C GLN A 89 1.19 22.09 -8.61
N PHE A 90 1.95 21.00 -8.71
CA PHE A 90 1.40 19.66 -8.91
C PHE A 90 0.85 19.10 -7.59
N ILE A 91 -0.33 18.48 -7.64
CA ILE A 91 -1.02 17.88 -6.50
C ILE A 91 -1.40 16.45 -6.84
N GLY A 92 -1.08 15.49 -5.95
CA GLY A 92 -1.46 14.08 -6.11
C GLY A 92 -1.76 13.40 -4.77
N TRP A 93 -2.20 12.15 -4.81
CA TRP A 93 -2.43 11.34 -3.61
C TRP A 93 -1.29 10.34 -3.41
N ASN A 94 -0.57 10.43 -2.29
CA ASN A 94 0.65 9.64 -2.06
C ASN A 94 1.57 9.60 -3.29
N PRO A 95 2.00 10.79 -3.79
CA PRO A 95 2.39 10.98 -5.18
C PRO A 95 3.80 10.48 -5.49
N GLN A 96 4.11 9.20 -5.26
CA GLN A 96 5.46 8.68 -5.46
C GLN A 96 5.85 8.66 -6.94
N LEU A 97 4.96 8.15 -7.80
CA LEU A 97 5.19 8.07 -9.24
C LEU A 97 5.11 9.47 -9.88
N GLU A 98 4.11 10.26 -9.50
CA GLU A 98 3.91 11.63 -9.97
C GLU A 98 5.16 12.46 -9.65
N ASN A 99 5.67 12.38 -8.42
CA ASN A 99 6.88 13.10 -8.02
C ASN A 99 8.14 12.60 -8.72
N GLU A 100 8.26 11.30 -9.04
CA GLU A 100 9.33 10.78 -9.90
C GLU A 100 9.27 11.44 -11.28
N VAL A 101 8.08 11.50 -11.87
CA VAL A 101 7.87 12.03 -13.22
C VAL A 101 8.04 13.55 -13.27
N THR A 102 7.32 14.31 -12.44
CA THR A 102 7.31 15.78 -12.47
C THR A 102 8.67 16.37 -12.12
N LYS A 103 9.40 15.78 -11.16
CA LYS A 103 10.78 16.21 -10.87
C LYS A 103 11.69 15.97 -12.06
N LYS A 104 11.52 14.87 -12.77
CA LYS A 104 12.37 14.53 -13.91
C LYS A 104 12.16 15.43 -15.12
N ILE A 105 10.93 15.81 -15.43
CA ILE A 105 10.62 16.56 -16.66
C ILE A 105 10.53 18.08 -16.44
N PHE A 106 10.15 18.53 -15.24
CA PHE A 106 9.98 19.95 -14.90
C PHE A 106 10.84 20.43 -13.73
N ASN A 107 11.58 19.54 -13.05
CA ASN A 107 12.25 19.85 -11.78
C ASN A 107 11.28 20.36 -10.69
N LEU A 108 10.02 19.91 -10.75
CA LEU A 108 8.98 20.30 -9.78
C LEU A 108 8.52 19.09 -8.95
N PRO A 109 8.44 19.22 -7.61
CA PRO A 109 7.85 18.18 -6.80
C PRO A 109 6.32 18.11 -7.01
N THR A 110 5.75 16.93 -6.81
CA THR A 110 4.30 16.79 -6.65
C THR A 110 3.97 16.80 -5.16
N LYS A 111 3.12 17.75 -4.75
CA LYS A 111 2.66 17.87 -3.36
C LYS A 111 1.58 16.81 -3.09
N ASN A 112 1.66 16.16 -1.93
CA ASN A 112 0.56 15.32 -1.49
C ASN A 112 -0.63 16.22 -1.10
N ILE A 113 -1.82 15.88 -1.57
CA ILE A 113 -3.04 16.66 -1.30
C ILE A 113 -3.34 16.75 0.20
N ILE A 114 -2.92 15.74 0.96
CA ILE A 114 -2.91 15.76 2.42
C ILE A 114 -1.50 16.00 2.95
N ASN A 115 -1.38 16.77 4.04
CA ASN A 115 -0.10 17.04 4.69
C ASN A 115 0.42 15.86 5.54
N ILE A 116 -0.05 14.64 5.30
CA ILE A 116 0.31 13.45 6.08
C ILE A 116 0.74 12.34 5.11
N ASN A 117 1.90 11.73 5.37
CA ASN A 117 2.34 10.56 4.63
C ASN A 117 1.62 9.33 5.17
N LEU A 118 0.57 8.87 4.47
CA LEU A 118 -0.29 7.77 4.93
C LEU A 118 -0.36 6.65 3.91
N GLN A 119 -0.15 5.41 4.34
CA GLN A 119 -0.42 4.23 3.52
C GLN A 119 -1.93 3.91 3.44
N LEU A 120 -2.75 4.88 3.05
CA LEU A 120 -4.19 4.72 2.83
C LEU A 120 -4.48 4.78 1.32
N SER A 121 -5.41 3.96 0.82
CA SER A 121 -5.81 4.05 -0.58
C SER A 121 -6.72 5.26 -0.79
N LEU A 122 -6.65 5.86 -1.98
CA LEU A 122 -7.48 7.01 -2.35
C LEU A 122 -8.97 6.67 -2.22
N SER A 123 -9.36 5.46 -2.62
CA SER A 123 -10.73 4.94 -2.52
C SER A 123 -11.29 4.95 -1.10
N VAL A 124 -10.46 4.70 -0.08
CA VAL A 124 -10.90 4.70 1.32
C VAL A 124 -11.05 6.14 1.83
N ALA A 125 -10.08 7.01 1.50
CA ALA A 125 -10.14 8.43 1.87
C ALA A 125 -11.33 9.16 1.22
N THR A 126 -11.78 8.67 0.06
CA THR A 126 -12.90 9.22 -0.71
C THR A 126 -14.09 8.27 -0.79
N LYS A 127 -14.37 7.53 0.30
CA LYS A 127 -15.47 6.54 0.32
C LYS A 127 -16.87 7.12 0.10
N HIS A 128 -17.07 8.41 0.35
CA HIS A 128 -18.34 9.11 0.09
C HIS A 128 -18.38 9.85 -1.26
N PHE A 129 -17.27 9.82 -2.02
CA PHE A 129 -17.30 10.27 -3.40
C PHE A 129 -18.31 9.41 -4.17
N LEU A 130 -19.34 10.06 -4.73
CA LEU A 130 -20.44 9.43 -5.46
C LEU A 130 -19.91 8.83 -6.77
N ASN A 131 -19.27 7.67 -6.66
CA ASN A 131 -18.85 6.91 -7.81
C ASN A 131 -18.89 5.41 -7.49
N THR A 132 -19.90 4.76 -8.06
CA THR A 132 -20.17 3.32 -7.96
C THR A 132 -19.60 2.55 -9.14
N ASP A 133 -18.77 3.17 -9.98
CA ASP A 133 -18.31 2.56 -11.21
C ASP A 133 -17.42 1.35 -10.96
N LYS A 134 -17.79 0.24 -11.60
CA LYS A 134 -16.90 -0.91 -11.77
C LYS A 134 -15.93 -0.58 -12.89
N TYR A 135 -14.65 -0.56 -12.58
CA TYR A 135 -13.60 -0.40 -13.59
C TYR A 135 -13.22 -1.75 -14.17
N PHE A 136 -12.81 -1.75 -15.44
CA PHE A 136 -12.24 -2.94 -16.11
C PHE A 136 -13.22 -4.13 -16.32
N GLU A 137 -14.53 -3.88 -16.40
CA GLU A 137 -15.52 -4.95 -16.63
C GLU A 137 -15.35 -5.71 -17.96
N TYR A 138 -14.81 -5.07 -19.00
CA TYR A 138 -14.54 -5.71 -20.28
C TYR A 138 -13.23 -6.47 -20.23
N PHE A 139 -12.21 -5.90 -19.58
CA PHE A 139 -10.97 -6.62 -19.26
C PHE A 139 -11.25 -7.94 -18.55
N ASP A 140 -12.23 -7.99 -17.64
CA ASP A 140 -12.60 -9.21 -16.89
C ASP A 140 -13.28 -10.29 -17.76
N LYS A 141 -13.65 -9.97 -19.00
CA LYS A 141 -14.31 -10.86 -19.96
C LYS A 141 -13.43 -11.26 -21.14
N LEU A 142 -12.17 -10.82 -21.18
CA LEU A 142 -11.28 -11.18 -22.28
C LEU A 142 -10.92 -12.66 -22.21
N ASP A 143 -10.86 -13.31 -23.38
CA ASP A 143 -10.39 -14.68 -23.50
C ASP A 143 -8.91 -14.69 -23.92
N ILE A 144 -8.04 -14.33 -22.98
CA ILE A 144 -6.59 -14.31 -23.22
C ILE A 144 -5.98 -15.57 -22.62
N ASN A 145 -5.29 -16.34 -23.45
CA ASN A 145 -4.59 -17.53 -23.00
C ASN A 145 -3.19 -17.21 -22.43
N ASP A 146 -3.16 -16.40 -21.37
CA ASP A 146 -1.95 -15.98 -20.66
C ASP A 146 -2.03 -16.29 -19.16
N SER A 147 -0.95 -16.84 -18.62
CA SER A 147 -0.88 -17.21 -17.20
C SER A 147 -0.84 -16.00 -16.26
N PHE A 148 -0.28 -14.87 -16.71
CA PHE A 148 -0.30 -13.64 -15.92
C PHE A 148 -1.70 -13.03 -15.89
N TYR A 149 -2.39 -13.00 -17.03
CA TYR A 149 -3.77 -12.57 -17.14
C TYR A 149 -4.68 -13.28 -16.12
N ARG A 150 -4.62 -14.61 -16.04
CA ARG A 150 -5.41 -15.39 -15.07
C ARG A 150 -5.14 -14.99 -13.62
N LYS A 151 -3.88 -14.79 -13.24
CA LYS A 151 -3.51 -14.31 -11.89
C LYS A 151 -4.03 -12.90 -11.60
N ILE A 152 -4.20 -12.08 -12.62
CA ILE A 152 -4.67 -10.70 -12.49
C ILE A 152 -6.19 -10.64 -12.41
N LEU A 153 -6.90 -11.55 -13.08
CA LEU A 153 -8.35 -11.70 -12.93
C LEU A 153 -8.76 -11.98 -11.48
N ASP A 154 -7.99 -12.81 -10.78
CA ASP A 154 -8.22 -13.12 -9.36
C ASP A 154 -7.95 -11.94 -8.41
N SER A 155 -7.34 -10.86 -8.90
CA SER A 155 -7.00 -9.68 -8.09
C SER A 155 -8.16 -8.68 -8.01
N THR A 156 -8.54 -8.32 -6.78
CA THR A 156 -9.49 -7.23 -6.51
C THR A 156 -8.89 -5.83 -6.70
N ARG A 157 -7.57 -5.73 -6.92
CA ARG A 157 -6.86 -4.45 -7.06
C ARG A 157 -6.91 -3.95 -8.51
N THR A 158 -7.67 -2.88 -8.74
CA THR A 158 -7.83 -2.24 -10.07
C THR A 158 -6.52 -1.69 -10.64
N GLY A 159 -5.61 -1.18 -9.80
CA GLY A 159 -4.29 -0.70 -10.26
C GLY A 159 -3.42 -1.81 -10.89
N ILE A 160 -3.59 -3.07 -10.49
CA ILE A 160 -2.88 -4.19 -11.15
C ILE A 160 -3.45 -4.41 -12.56
N LYS A 161 -4.78 -4.29 -12.73
CA LYS A 161 -5.44 -4.36 -14.04
C LYS A 161 -4.98 -3.20 -14.94
N ALA A 162 -4.92 -1.97 -14.42
CA ALA A 162 -4.43 -0.80 -15.15
C ALA A 162 -2.97 -0.99 -15.65
N ASN A 163 -2.08 -1.45 -14.78
CA ASN A 163 -0.70 -1.78 -15.11
C ASN A 163 -0.61 -2.85 -16.23
N TYR A 164 -1.42 -3.90 -16.14
CA TYR A 164 -1.46 -4.96 -17.16
C TYR A 164 -2.07 -4.49 -18.48
N VAL A 165 -3.08 -3.62 -18.46
CA VAL A 165 -3.57 -2.96 -19.68
C VAL A 165 -2.45 -2.14 -20.34
N GLY A 166 -1.61 -1.45 -19.57
CA GLY A 166 -0.40 -0.82 -20.08
C GLY A 166 0.54 -1.80 -20.76
N PHE A 167 0.77 -2.96 -20.14
CA PHE A 167 1.55 -4.05 -20.74
C PHE A 167 0.94 -4.56 -22.06
N LEU A 168 -0.37 -4.82 -22.11
CA LEU A 168 -1.08 -5.22 -23.34
C LEU A 168 -0.92 -4.18 -24.45
N LEU A 169 -1.08 -2.89 -24.12
CA LEU A 169 -0.92 -1.79 -25.08
C LEU A 169 0.51 -1.74 -25.64
N TYR A 170 1.53 -1.93 -24.80
CA TYR A 170 2.91 -2.01 -25.24
C TYR A 170 3.13 -3.18 -26.21
N CYS A 171 2.66 -4.37 -25.84
CA CYS A 171 2.76 -5.58 -26.67
C CYS A 171 2.16 -5.37 -28.06
N ASN A 172 0.98 -4.76 -28.12
CA ASN A 172 0.32 -4.40 -29.38
C ASN A 172 1.17 -3.43 -30.22
N TYR A 173 1.68 -2.34 -29.63
CA TYR A 173 2.53 -1.38 -30.36
C TYR A 173 3.80 -2.01 -30.91
N LYS A 174 4.37 -2.99 -30.21
CA LYS A 174 5.59 -3.68 -30.62
C LYS A 174 5.36 -4.88 -31.52
N LYS A 175 4.11 -5.31 -31.71
CA LYS A 175 3.79 -6.60 -32.35
C LYS A 175 4.57 -7.74 -31.68
N ARG A 176 4.69 -7.70 -30.35
CA ARG A 176 5.47 -8.65 -29.54
C ARG A 176 4.67 -9.09 -28.35
N TYR A 177 4.75 -10.38 -28.03
CA TYR A 177 3.97 -11.05 -26.98
C TYR A 177 2.46 -11.00 -27.26
N PHE A 178 1.79 -12.09 -26.93
CA PHE A 178 0.47 -12.52 -27.46
C PHE A 178 0.55 -13.00 -28.91
N LYS A 179 -0.16 -14.11 -29.20
CA LYS A 179 -0.56 -14.39 -30.57
C LYS A 179 -1.46 -13.22 -30.94
N SER A 180 -1.02 -12.37 -31.88
CA SER A 180 -1.74 -11.16 -32.31
C SER A 180 -3.20 -11.42 -32.76
N SER A 181 -3.60 -12.68 -32.87
CA SER A 181 -4.97 -13.16 -33.08
C SER A 181 -5.91 -13.05 -31.87
N GLU A 182 -5.40 -12.88 -30.65
CA GLU A 182 -6.23 -12.95 -29.42
C GLU A 182 -6.96 -11.64 -29.10
N LEU A 183 -6.38 -10.48 -29.46
CA LEU A 183 -7.00 -9.17 -29.23
C LEU A 183 -6.98 -8.33 -30.51
N ASN A 184 -8.15 -7.85 -30.90
CA ASN A 184 -8.33 -6.99 -32.06
C ASN A 184 -8.29 -5.50 -31.67
N LYS A 185 -8.38 -4.61 -32.67
CA LYS A 185 -8.33 -3.15 -32.46
C LYS A 185 -9.45 -2.63 -31.54
N ILE A 186 -10.66 -3.18 -31.66
CA ILE A 186 -11.82 -2.80 -30.86
C ILE A 186 -11.54 -3.11 -29.38
N ASP A 187 -10.97 -4.28 -29.08
CA ASP A 187 -10.64 -4.68 -27.73
C ASP A 187 -9.67 -3.67 -27.08
N PHE A 188 -8.64 -3.26 -27.82
CA PHE A 188 -7.71 -2.22 -27.35
C PHE A 188 -8.37 -0.85 -27.17
N ASP A 189 -9.32 -0.49 -28.02
CA ASP A 189 -10.01 0.80 -27.90
C ASP A 189 -10.96 0.81 -26.69
N ILE A 190 -11.64 -0.30 -26.38
CA ILE A 190 -12.44 -0.44 -25.16
C ILE A 190 -11.53 -0.42 -23.92
N LEU A 191 -10.41 -1.15 -23.92
CA LEU A 191 -9.46 -1.14 -22.79
C LEU A 191 -8.90 0.26 -22.51
N LYS A 192 -8.58 1.04 -23.55
CA LYS A 192 -8.17 2.44 -23.40
C LYS A 192 -9.29 3.28 -22.79
N GLN A 193 -10.54 3.10 -23.21
CA GLN A 193 -11.67 3.84 -22.63
C GLN A 193 -11.84 3.54 -21.14
N GLN A 194 -11.72 2.26 -20.74
CA GLN A 194 -11.80 1.87 -19.33
C GLN A 194 -10.64 2.46 -18.51
N LEU A 195 -9.42 2.44 -19.06
CA LEU A 195 -8.25 3.05 -18.43
C LEU A 195 -8.41 4.58 -18.27
N VAL A 196 -8.90 5.25 -19.32
CA VAL A 196 -9.16 6.70 -19.29
C VAL A 196 -10.18 7.05 -18.22
N LYS A 197 -11.28 6.28 -18.13
CA LYS A 197 -12.31 6.47 -17.10
C LYS A 197 -11.72 6.30 -15.70
N TYR A 198 -11.00 5.20 -15.47
CA TYR A 198 -10.36 4.88 -14.20
C TYR A 198 -9.42 6.00 -13.72
N ASN A 199 -8.42 6.36 -14.53
CA ASN A 199 -7.43 7.36 -14.14
C ASN A 199 -8.05 8.77 -14.01
N LYS A 200 -9.04 9.10 -14.85
CA LYS A 200 -9.79 10.37 -14.70
C LYS A 200 -10.53 10.45 -13.37
N ASP A 201 -11.13 9.37 -12.92
CA ASP A 201 -11.85 9.35 -11.66
C ASP A 201 -10.93 9.47 -10.44
N ASP A 202 -9.68 8.99 -10.53
CA ASP A 202 -8.69 9.26 -9.48
C ASP A 202 -8.39 10.76 -9.36
N VAL A 203 -8.23 11.49 -10.47
CA VAL A 203 -8.08 12.95 -10.43
C VAL A 203 -9.34 13.68 -9.97
N LYS A 204 -10.54 13.19 -10.32
CA LYS A 204 -11.79 13.73 -9.74
C LYS A 204 -11.83 13.54 -8.23
N ARG A 205 -11.37 12.40 -7.72
CA ARG A 205 -11.28 12.15 -6.27
C ARG A 205 -10.30 13.14 -5.61
N LEU A 206 -9.20 13.50 -6.26
CA LEU A 206 -8.31 14.57 -5.75
C LEU A 206 -9.05 15.91 -5.65
N ILE A 207 -9.76 16.31 -6.69
CA ILE A 207 -10.55 17.55 -6.65
C ILE A 207 -11.67 17.49 -5.60
N TYR A 208 -12.34 16.34 -5.45
CA TYR A 208 -13.30 16.12 -4.38
C TYR A 208 -12.67 16.35 -3.00
N MET A 209 -11.47 15.83 -2.77
CA MET A 209 -10.77 16.02 -1.50
C MET A 209 -10.42 17.48 -1.22
N GLU A 210 -10.03 18.25 -2.24
CA GLU A 210 -9.82 19.69 -2.09
C GLU A 210 -11.12 20.40 -1.68
N LYS A 211 -12.25 19.98 -2.25
CA LYS A 211 -13.56 20.57 -1.95
C LYS A 211 -14.13 20.14 -0.59
N HIS A 212 -13.73 18.97 -0.07
CA HIS A 212 -14.31 18.35 1.13
C HIS A 212 -13.25 18.02 2.20
N GLN A 213 -12.26 18.90 2.40
CA GLN A 213 -11.09 18.64 3.25
C GLN A 213 -11.46 18.17 4.67
N ILE A 214 -12.44 18.82 5.33
CA ILE A 214 -12.86 18.48 6.70
C ILE A 214 -13.40 17.05 6.78
N GLU A 215 -14.26 16.68 5.82
CA GLU A 215 -14.87 15.36 5.78
C GLU A 215 -13.82 14.27 5.53
N VAL A 216 -12.97 14.48 4.53
CA VAL A 216 -11.89 13.56 4.16
C VAL A 216 -10.90 13.39 5.30
N GLN A 217 -10.53 14.47 5.99
CA GLN A 217 -9.67 14.42 7.17
C GLN A 217 -10.28 13.55 8.28
N ARG A 218 -11.58 13.72 8.57
CA ARG A 218 -12.28 12.88 9.54
C ARG A 218 -12.26 11.39 9.15
N ILE A 219 -12.52 11.08 7.88
CA ILE A 219 -12.47 9.70 7.37
C ILE A 219 -11.07 9.10 7.56
N ILE A 220 -10.04 9.87 7.23
CA ILE A 220 -8.64 9.46 7.39
C ILE A 220 -8.33 9.15 8.87
N GLU A 221 -8.72 10.04 9.78
CA GLU A 221 -8.49 9.87 11.23
C GLU A 221 -9.22 8.65 11.78
N GLU A 222 -10.48 8.42 11.38
CA GLU A 222 -11.25 7.22 11.73
C GLU A 222 -10.53 5.95 11.29
N GLU A 223 -10.01 5.91 10.06
CA GLU A 223 -9.33 4.73 9.52
C GLU A 223 -7.96 4.50 10.17
N ILE A 224 -7.21 5.57 10.48
CA ILE A 224 -5.97 5.47 11.26
C ILE A 224 -6.27 4.89 12.65
N ASN A 225 -7.29 5.40 13.33
CA ASN A 225 -7.68 4.93 14.65
C ASN A 225 -8.09 3.45 14.62
N LYS A 226 -8.90 3.03 13.63
CA LYS A 226 -9.26 1.62 13.43
C LYS A 226 -8.02 0.74 13.21
N ARG A 227 -7.08 1.16 12.37
CA ARG A 227 -5.84 0.43 12.10
C ARG A 227 -4.95 0.34 13.34
N ASN A 228 -4.81 1.42 14.10
CA ASN A 228 -4.04 1.44 15.34
C ASN A 228 -4.63 0.50 16.39
N LEU A 229 -5.96 0.51 16.55
CA LEU A 229 -6.65 -0.44 17.43
C LEU A 229 -6.45 -1.89 16.97
N LYS A 230 -6.61 -2.18 15.68
CA LYS A 230 -6.36 -3.53 15.12
C LYS A 230 -4.92 -3.98 15.33
N ASN A 231 -3.95 -3.10 15.09
CA ASN A 231 -2.53 -3.38 15.32
C ASN A 231 -2.21 -3.62 16.79
N LYS A 232 -2.82 -2.86 17.72
CA LYS A 232 -2.72 -3.12 19.16
C LYS A 232 -3.22 -4.53 19.50
N SER A 233 -4.41 -4.89 19.04
CA SER A 233 -4.99 -6.22 19.25
C SER A 233 -4.14 -7.34 18.63
N ILE A 234 -3.55 -7.13 17.45
CA ILE A 234 -2.64 -8.12 16.82
C ILE A 234 -1.35 -8.30 17.64
N ARG A 235 -0.77 -7.21 18.14
CA ARG A 235 0.42 -7.28 19.00
C ARG A 235 0.12 -8.04 20.29
N GLU A 236 -1.00 -7.71 20.93
CA GLU A 236 -1.47 -8.37 22.14
C GLU A 236 -1.76 -9.86 21.90
N PHE A 237 -2.48 -10.20 20.83
CA PHE A 237 -2.74 -11.58 20.44
C PHE A 237 -1.44 -12.38 20.25
N ASN A 238 -0.45 -11.81 19.57
CA ASN A 238 0.84 -12.46 19.36
C ASN A 238 1.63 -12.60 20.67
N PHE A 239 1.59 -11.58 21.53
CA PHE A 239 2.19 -11.61 22.84
C PHE A 239 1.63 -12.76 23.69
N LEU A 240 0.30 -12.82 23.87
CA LEU A 240 -0.37 -13.85 24.66
C LEU A 240 -0.17 -15.25 24.07
N ARG A 241 -0.22 -15.38 22.74
CA ARG A 241 0.07 -16.64 22.04
C ARG A 241 1.49 -17.12 22.31
N ASN A 242 2.47 -16.21 22.34
CA ASN A 242 3.86 -16.55 22.61
C ASN A 242 4.07 -16.94 24.07
N LEU A 243 3.41 -16.26 25.02
CA LEU A 243 3.42 -16.66 26.44
C LEU A 243 2.86 -18.06 26.61
N ARG A 244 1.68 -18.35 26.05
CA ARG A 244 1.06 -19.68 26.12
C ARG A 244 1.97 -20.77 25.54
N LYS A 245 2.61 -20.52 24.39
CA LYS A 245 3.58 -21.46 23.80
C LYS A 245 4.78 -21.67 24.72
N TYR A 246 5.27 -20.62 25.36
CA TYR A 246 6.39 -20.72 26.28
C TYR A 246 6.01 -21.49 27.55
N LEU A 247 4.84 -21.22 28.13
CA LEU A 247 4.29 -21.95 29.28
C LEU A 247 4.12 -23.45 28.99
N SER A 248 3.68 -23.80 27.78
CA SER A 248 3.62 -25.20 27.34
C SER A 248 5.01 -25.82 27.12
N PHE A 249 5.98 -25.05 26.62
CA PHE A 249 7.34 -25.52 26.37
C PHE A 249 8.09 -25.85 27.66
N ILE A 250 7.90 -25.06 28.71
CA ILE A 250 8.53 -25.30 30.02
C ILE A 250 7.92 -26.50 30.76
N GLY A 251 6.78 -27.03 30.29
CA GLY A 251 6.32 -28.39 30.62
C GLY A 251 5.94 -28.64 32.08
N TYR A 252 5.36 -27.63 32.76
CA TYR A 252 4.93 -27.79 34.15
C TYR A 252 3.65 -28.62 34.29
N VAL A 253 3.50 -29.24 35.46
CA VAL A 253 2.30 -29.98 35.86
C VAL A 253 1.20 -28.98 36.25
N ASP A 254 -0.05 -29.30 35.93
CA ASP A 254 -1.21 -28.40 36.06
C ASP A 254 -1.46 -27.91 37.50
N GLU A 255 -1.01 -28.67 38.51
CA GLU A 255 -1.12 -28.37 39.94
C GLU A 255 0.02 -27.49 40.48
N THR A 256 1.02 -27.14 39.64
CA THR A 256 2.12 -26.24 40.05
C THR A 256 1.54 -24.89 40.47
N THR A 257 1.96 -24.38 41.63
CA THR A 257 1.49 -23.06 42.10
C THR A 257 2.19 -21.92 41.34
N ILE A 258 1.57 -20.75 41.29
CA ILE A 258 2.19 -19.57 40.65
C ILE A 258 3.46 -19.14 41.38
N SER A 259 3.52 -19.22 42.71
CA SER A 259 4.74 -18.93 43.46
C SER A 259 5.89 -19.87 43.08
N GLU A 260 5.63 -21.17 42.96
CA GLU A 260 6.61 -22.16 42.49
C GLU A 260 7.07 -21.88 41.04
N LEU A 261 6.14 -21.48 40.16
CA LEU A 261 6.46 -21.07 38.81
C LEU A 261 7.39 -19.85 38.80
N ILE A 262 7.07 -18.80 39.55
CA ILE A 262 7.86 -17.57 39.65
C ILE A 262 9.28 -17.88 40.13
N GLU A 263 9.42 -18.69 41.19
CA GLU A 263 10.74 -19.07 41.71
C GLU A 263 11.59 -19.77 40.65
N LYS A 264 11.00 -20.74 39.92
CA LYS A 264 11.70 -21.47 38.85
C LYS A 264 12.09 -20.56 37.68
N LEU A 265 11.21 -19.65 37.30
CA LEU A 265 11.47 -18.67 36.24
C LEU A 265 12.61 -17.72 36.62
N ASN A 266 12.62 -17.21 37.85
CA ASN A 266 13.68 -16.34 38.36
C ASN A 266 15.03 -17.07 38.38
N LYS A 267 15.06 -18.30 38.92
CA LYS A 267 16.27 -19.14 38.93
C LYS A 267 16.79 -19.40 37.51
N ARG A 268 15.90 -19.69 36.56
CA ARG A 268 16.27 -19.88 35.15
C ARG A 268 16.80 -18.60 34.52
N ASN A 269 16.19 -17.45 34.81
CA ASN A 269 16.63 -16.15 34.31
C ASN A 269 18.04 -15.80 34.79
N GLU A 270 18.34 -16.01 36.08
CA GLU A 270 19.67 -15.81 36.65
C GLU A 270 20.74 -16.70 35.99
N GLN A 271 20.41 -17.97 35.75
CA GLN A 271 21.30 -18.89 35.01
C GLN A 271 21.60 -18.35 33.60
N LEU A 272 20.57 -17.92 32.86
CA LEU A 272 20.72 -17.37 31.51
C LEU A 272 21.56 -16.09 31.50
N ILE A 273 21.36 -15.19 32.45
CA ILE A 273 22.15 -13.96 32.60
C ILE A 273 23.63 -14.32 32.85
N THR A 274 23.89 -15.29 33.73
CA THR A 274 25.25 -15.76 34.02
C THR A 274 25.90 -16.41 32.79
N TYR A 275 25.15 -17.11 31.94
CA TYR A 275 25.69 -17.60 30.67
C TYR A 275 26.02 -16.46 29.70
N LEU A 276 25.18 -15.42 29.65
CA LEU A 276 25.36 -14.26 28.76
C LEU A 276 26.56 -13.39 29.10
N THR A 277 27.03 -13.39 30.35
CA THR A 277 28.19 -12.59 30.80
C THR A 277 29.53 -13.30 30.63
N LYS A 278 29.56 -14.60 30.26
CA LYS A 278 30.81 -15.34 30.05
C LYS A 278 31.51 -14.92 28.75
N GLN A 279 32.80 -14.59 28.83
CA GLN A 279 33.63 -14.03 27.73
C GLN A 279 33.76 -14.90 26.46
N LYS A 280 33.27 -16.15 26.44
CA LYS A 280 33.37 -17.09 25.30
C LYS A 280 32.03 -17.70 24.89
N LEU A 281 30.92 -16.95 24.96
CA LEU A 281 29.62 -17.46 24.53
C LEU A 281 29.49 -17.43 22.99
N ASP A 282 29.07 -18.56 22.42
CA ASP A 282 28.70 -18.67 21.02
C ASP A 282 27.58 -17.65 20.66
N LYS A 283 27.72 -16.97 19.52
CA LYS A 283 26.79 -15.91 19.09
C LYS A 283 25.36 -16.43 18.91
N ASN A 284 25.17 -17.64 18.40
CA ASN A 284 23.84 -18.21 18.19
C ASN A 284 23.19 -18.57 19.53
N LYS A 285 23.96 -19.16 20.46
CA LYS A 285 23.49 -19.41 21.84
C LYS A 285 23.14 -18.12 22.57
N ALA A 286 23.93 -17.06 22.41
CA ALA A 286 23.63 -15.74 22.98
C ALA A 286 22.27 -15.18 22.50
N ILE A 287 21.96 -15.33 21.20
CA ILE A 287 20.67 -14.92 20.64
C ILE A 287 19.52 -15.74 21.24
N ILE A 288 19.69 -17.06 21.39
CA ILE A 288 18.68 -17.95 21.98
C ILE A 288 18.41 -17.56 23.44
N TYR A 289 19.46 -17.39 24.25
CA TYR A 289 19.33 -17.05 25.66
C TYR A 289 18.69 -15.68 25.87
N ARG A 290 19.06 -14.66 25.07
CA ARG A 290 18.39 -13.35 25.10
C ARG A 290 16.91 -13.44 24.75
N LYS A 291 16.54 -14.29 23.79
CA LYS A 291 15.13 -14.50 23.46
C LYS A 291 14.38 -15.20 24.59
N GLU A 292 15.03 -16.12 25.30
CA GLU A 292 14.43 -16.82 26.44
C GLU A 292 14.25 -15.89 27.65
N THR A 293 15.25 -15.06 28.00
CA THR A 293 15.13 -14.09 29.10
C THR A 293 13.99 -13.09 28.86
N ILE A 294 13.81 -12.62 27.62
CA ILE A 294 12.66 -11.77 27.24
C ILE A 294 11.33 -12.50 27.47
N LYS A 295 11.24 -13.80 27.15
CA LYS A 295 10.00 -14.58 27.37
C LYS A 295 9.71 -14.76 28.86
N ILE A 296 10.75 -15.04 29.67
CA ILE A 296 10.60 -15.16 31.13
C ILE A 296 10.09 -13.85 31.70
N LYS A 297 10.76 -12.72 31.38
CA LYS A 297 10.33 -11.40 31.83
C LYS A 297 8.89 -11.11 31.44
N ASN A 298 8.53 -11.32 30.19
CA ASN A 298 7.16 -11.10 29.71
C ASN A 298 6.11 -11.96 30.44
N LEU A 299 6.46 -13.18 30.84
CA LEU A 299 5.57 -14.07 31.57
C LEU A 299 5.40 -13.60 33.03
N LEU A 300 6.50 -13.21 33.69
CA LEU A 300 6.46 -12.61 35.03
C LEU A 300 5.65 -11.31 35.02
N ASP A 301 5.94 -10.39 34.09
CA ASP A 301 5.21 -9.13 33.94
C ASP A 301 3.70 -9.40 33.73
N TYR A 302 3.33 -10.45 32.98
CA TYR A 302 1.92 -10.80 32.79
C TYR A 302 1.26 -11.33 34.07
N ILE A 303 1.99 -12.14 34.86
CA ILE A 303 1.50 -12.65 36.15
C ILE A 303 1.28 -11.49 37.13
N ASP A 304 2.27 -10.60 37.26
CA ASP A 304 2.23 -9.46 38.19
C ASP A 304 1.12 -8.46 37.86
N ASN A 305 0.82 -8.29 36.58
CA ASN A 305 -0.24 -7.37 36.11
C ASN A 305 -1.61 -8.06 35.92
N SER A 306 -1.74 -9.33 36.31
CA SER A 306 -3.02 -10.02 36.26
C SER A 306 -3.93 -9.53 37.39
N ASN A 307 -5.08 -8.93 37.05
CA ASN A 307 -6.12 -8.60 38.02
C ASN A 307 -6.88 -9.84 38.55
N GLU A 308 -6.66 -11.01 37.96
CA GLU A 308 -7.23 -12.29 38.40
C GLU A 308 -6.33 -12.88 39.49
N GLN A 309 -6.92 -13.37 40.59
CA GLN A 309 -6.22 -14.23 41.54
C GLN A 309 -5.94 -15.58 40.86
N ILE A 310 -4.76 -15.70 40.25
CA ILE A 310 -4.29 -16.92 39.62
C ILE A 310 -3.37 -17.62 40.62
N ASN A 311 -3.78 -18.80 41.09
CA ASN A 311 -3.06 -19.58 42.09
C ASN A 311 -2.30 -20.76 41.46
N LEU A 312 -2.83 -21.30 40.35
CA LEU A 312 -2.29 -22.47 39.66
C LEU A 312 -1.85 -22.19 38.22
N VAL A 313 -0.88 -22.96 37.72
CA VAL A 313 -0.42 -22.89 36.32
C VAL A 313 -1.54 -23.25 35.33
N SER A 314 -2.43 -24.19 35.68
CA SER A 314 -3.61 -24.54 34.88
C SER A 314 -4.59 -23.37 34.71
N GLU A 315 -4.78 -22.56 35.76
CA GLU A 315 -5.57 -21.33 35.73
C GLU A 315 -4.93 -20.28 34.83
N LEU A 316 -3.60 -20.08 34.94
CA LEU A 316 -2.84 -19.18 34.07
C LEU A 316 -2.95 -19.57 32.59
N SER A 317 -2.79 -20.86 32.31
CA SER A 317 -2.89 -21.43 30.96
C SER A 317 -4.30 -21.22 30.38
N SER A 318 -5.33 -21.40 31.21
CA SER A 318 -6.74 -21.17 30.85
C SER A 318 -7.04 -19.70 30.60
N SER A 319 -6.58 -18.79 31.46
CA SER A 319 -6.72 -17.33 31.29
C SER A 319 -6.07 -16.85 29.98
N LEU A 320 -4.84 -17.29 29.70
CA LEU A 320 -4.16 -17.00 28.42
C LEU A 320 -4.93 -17.56 27.21
N LYS A 321 -5.45 -18.78 27.31
CA LYS A 321 -6.23 -19.42 26.24
C LYS A 321 -7.52 -18.64 25.97
N ASN A 322 -8.23 -18.21 27.00
CA ASN A 322 -9.47 -17.45 26.88
C ASN A 322 -9.24 -16.10 26.21
N LYS A 323 -8.27 -15.30 26.69
CA LYS A 323 -7.93 -14.01 26.07
C LYS A 323 -7.47 -14.14 24.62
N VAL A 324 -6.70 -15.18 24.30
CA VAL A 324 -6.30 -15.49 22.91
C VAL A 324 -7.53 -15.78 22.04
N ASN A 325 -8.51 -16.54 22.56
CA ASN A 325 -9.72 -16.87 21.82
C ASN A 325 -10.64 -15.64 21.63
N GLU A 326 -10.76 -14.77 22.64
CA GLU A 326 -11.50 -13.52 22.56
C GLU A 326 -10.92 -12.59 21.49
N LEU A 327 -9.61 -12.34 21.54
CA LEU A 327 -8.92 -11.54 20.52
C LEU A 327 -9.01 -12.18 19.14
N LYS A 328 -8.96 -13.51 19.04
CA LYS A 328 -9.15 -14.22 17.77
C LYS A 328 -10.55 -13.94 17.19
N LYS A 329 -11.61 -14.02 17.99
CA LYS A 329 -12.98 -13.70 17.55
C LYS A 329 -13.09 -12.25 17.08
N TYR A 330 -12.54 -11.32 17.86
CA TYR A 330 -12.52 -9.90 17.51
C TYR A 330 -11.80 -9.61 16.18
N LEU A 331 -10.66 -10.27 15.94
CA LEU A 331 -9.85 -10.09 14.73
C LEU A 331 -10.44 -10.77 13.48
N VAL A 332 -11.31 -11.78 13.64
CA VAL A 332 -11.99 -12.47 12.53
C VAL A 332 -13.27 -11.73 12.12
N ASN A 333 -13.98 -11.12 13.07
CA ASN A 333 -15.25 -10.42 12.83
C ASN A 333 -15.08 -8.94 12.37
N LYS A 334 -13.85 -8.47 12.13
CA LYS A 334 -13.50 -7.11 11.66
C LYS A 334 -12.43 -7.11 10.56
#